data_AF-A0A1B6Q516-F1
#
_entry.id   AF-A0A1B6Q516-F1
#
_cell.length_a   1.000
_cell.length_b   1.000
_cell.length_c   1.000
_cell.angle_alpha   90.00
_cell.angle_beta   90.00
_cell.angle_gamma   90.00
#
_symmetry.space_group_name_H-M   'P 1'
#
loop_
_entity.id
_entity.type
_entity.pdbx_description
1 polymer ?
#
loop_
_entity_poly.entity_id
_entity_poly.type
_entity_poly.pdbx_seq_one_letter_code
_entity_poly.pdbx_strand_id
1 'polypeptide(L)'
;MASSAPGRGGRQLILPAAAVALMVIVGAEPAAACYPRVFSFGDSLTDTGNFRFYYGNNSGEPALRPPYGETFFRRATGRFSNGRLVLDFIADTMGLPFVRPYLSGRRAEDFACGANFAVGGATALGPDFFRSRGFDIGDGRVHLGLQMKWFHDLLELLCRSGRSGCSDMISQSLFIVGEIGGNDYNLPLLSRVPIEKIRSFTPSVVAKISSTITELIGLGAKNLVVPGNLPIGCVPKYLLIFKSDDKEDYEPETGCLRWMNEFSEYHNKLLLEELEKLRKLNPGVTIIYADYYGAAMEIFHSPERFGIEEPLVACCGGEGPYGVSLSTACGYGDYKVCDNPDKYGSWDGFHPSEAAYKGIAMGLLRGTYTQPSIASTTSSCPQLTELGSSVEYKSRGTVLHFSAVAHVIGWVLFYLLFFSYRFYSSLFTVSL
;
A
#
# COMPACT_ATOMS: atom_id res chain seq x y z
N MET A 1 21.67 19.52 98.89
CA MET A 1 22.80 18.65 98.53
C MET A 1 22.67 18.44 97.02
N ALA A 2 23.51 19.05 96.16
CA ALA A 2 24.83 18.56 95.72
C ALA A 2 24.75 17.10 95.22
N SER A 3 25.22 16.66 94.04
CA SER A 3 25.89 17.28 92.87
C SER A 3 25.89 16.22 91.71
N SER A 4 26.23 16.39 90.42
CA SER A 4 26.67 17.53 89.57
C SER A 4 26.51 17.17 88.07
N ALA A 5 26.61 18.13 87.15
CA ALA A 5 26.83 17.92 85.69
C ALA A 5 28.35 17.66 85.39
N PRO A 6 28.85 17.39 84.14
CA PRO A 6 28.19 17.55 82.82
C PRO A 6 28.53 16.52 81.69
N GLY A 7 27.81 16.66 80.56
CA GLY A 7 28.46 16.77 79.24
C GLY A 7 28.66 15.54 78.34
N ARG A 8 27.80 15.39 77.32
CA ARG A 8 27.98 14.85 75.94
C ARG A 8 26.57 14.68 75.37
N GLY A 9 26.19 15.06 74.16
CA GLY A 9 26.94 15.31 72.92
C GLY A 9 26.00 14.88 71.79
N GLY A 10 25.07 15.75 71.40
CA GLY A 10 23.96 15.38 70.52
C GLY A 10 24.40 15.08 69.09
N ARG A 11 24.17 13.86 68.62
CA ARG A 11 24.30 13.51 67.20
C ARG A 11 23.06 14.00 66.44
N GLN A 12 23.22 15.00 65.59
CA GLN A 12 22.24 15.32 64.56
C GLN A 12 22.19 14.16 63.53
N LEU A 13 21.01 13.58 63.32
CA LEU A 13 20.78 12.72 62.16
C LEU A 13 20.61 13.62 60.93
N ILE A 14 21.56 13.53 59.99
CA ILE A 14 21.42 14.12 58.67
C ILE A 14 20.55 13.19 57.83
N LEU A 15 19.28 13.56 57.64
CA LEU A 15 18.42 12.96 56.63
C LEU A 15 18.89 13.45 55.25
N PRO A 16 19.15 12.56 54.26
CA PRO A 16 19.44 12.99 52.91
C PRO A 16 18.16 13.57 52.29
N ALA A 17 18.24 14.82 51.81
CA ALA A 17 17.13 15.45 51.13
C ALA A 17 16.91 14.74 49.78
N ALA A 18 15.83 13.97 49.66
CA ALA A 18 15.46 13.33 48.40
C ALA A 18 15.00 14.42 47.41
N ALA A 19 15.88 14.78 46.47
CA ALA A 19 15.54 15.68 45.38
C ALA A 19 14.56 14.97 44.43
N VAL A 20 13.28 15.29 44.54
CA VAL A 20 12.25 14.84 43.58
C VAL A 20 12.47 15.59 42.28
N ALA A 21 13.20 14.96 41.35
CA ALA A 21 13.35 15.45 40.00
C ALA A 21 12.00 15.35 39.28
N LEU A 22 11.29 16.48 39.17
CA LEU A 22 10.05 16.57 38.41
C LEU A 22 10.40 16.44 36.91
N MET A 23 10.33 15.22 36.37
CA MET A 23 10.41 15.02 34.92
C MET A 23 9.22 15.70 34.26
N VAL A 24 9.46 16.89 33.72
CA VAL A 24 8.56 17.50 32.74
C VAL A 24 8.61 16.59 31.52
N ILE A 25 7.59 15.75 31.36
CA ILE A 25 7.33 15.08 30.09
C ILE A 25 6.93 16.20 29.12
N VAL A 26 7.92 16.73 28.40
CA VAL A 26 7.66 17.51 27.19
C VAL A 26 7.00 16.53 26.23
N GLY A 27 5.67 16.58 26.18
CA GLY A 27 4.94 15.87 25.15
C GLY A 27 5.48 16.36 23.81
N ALA A 28 6.00 15.44 23.00
CA ALA A 28 6.32 15.78 21.62
C ALA A 28 5.05 16.35 21.00
N GLU A 29 5.10 17.58 20.49
CA GLU A 29 3.99 18.07 19.67
C GLU A 29 3.76 17.07 18.55
N PRO A 30 2.50 16.71 18.25
CA PRO A 30 2.23 15.79 17.15
C PRO A 30 2.80 16.43 15.88
N ALA A 31 3.84 15.78 15.33
CA ALA A 31 4.58 16.31 14.19
C ALA A 31 3.59 16.65 13.07
N ALA A 32 3.64 17.90 12.59
CA ALA A 32 2.61 18.47 11.75
C ALA A 32 2.25 17.52 10.60
N ALA A 33 0.95 17.19 10.48
CA ALA A 33 0.50 16.24 9.49
C ALA A 33 0.76 16.77 8.08
N CYS A 34 1.34 15.93 7.22
CA CYS A 34 1.87 16.34 5.93
C CYS A 34 0.79 16.87 4.98
N TYR A 35 -0.44 16.39 5.18
CA TYR A 35 -1.69 16.99 4.72
C TYR A 35 -2.68 16.97 5.89
N PRO A 36 -3.53 18.00 6.11
CA PRO A 36 -4.51 17.98 7.19
C PRO A 36 -5.61 16.93 7.03
N ARG A 37 -5.85 16.47 5.79
CA ARG A 37 -6.94 15.54 5.43
C ARG A 37 -6.55 14.65 4.25
N VAL A 38 -7.09 13.43 4.25
CA VAL A 38 -7.06 12.52 3.09
C VAL A 38 -8.50 12.23 2.65
N PHE A 39 -8.78 12.48 1.36
CA PHE A 39 -9.99 12.01 0.69
C PHE A 39 -9.61 10.87 -0.26
N SER A 40 -10.22 9.70 -0.11
CA SER A 40 -9.81 8.51 -0.86
C SER A 40 -11.00 7.85 -1.58
N PHE A 41 -10.74 7.36 -2.78
CA PHE A 41 -11.67 6.68 -3.69
C PHE A 41 -10.99 5.39 -4.16
N GLY A 42 -11.74 4.34 -4.46
CA GLY A 42 -11.15 3.04 -4.80
C GLY A 42 -12.09 1.86 -4.64
N ASP A 43 -11.54 0.66 -4.63
CA ASP A 43 -12.27 -0.59 -4.39
C ASP A 43 -11.83 -1.31 -3.09
N SER A 44 -11.83 -2.64 -3.06
CA SER A 44 -11.41 -3.44 -1.90
C SER A 44 -9.94 -3.24 -1.51
N LEU A 45 -9.07 -2.86 -2.43
CA LEU A 45 -7.65 -2.57 -2.15
C LEU A 45 -7.48 -1.30 -1.28
N THR A 46 -8.53 -0.51 -1.14
CA THR A 46 -8.53 0.77 -0.43
C THR A 46 -9.69 0.90 0.58
N ASP A 47 -10.69 0.03 0.56
CA ASP A 47 -11.87 0.10 1.45
C ASP A 47 -11.52 -0.09 2.94
N THR A 48 -11.78 0.95 3.74
CA THR A 48 -11.57 0.96 5.20
C THR A 48 -12.79 0.52 6.02
N GLY A 49 -13.85 0.04 5.37
CA GLY A 49 -15.05 -0.55 5.99
C GLY A 49 -16.41 -0.06 5.46
N ASN A 50 -16.48 0.65 4.33
CA ASN A 50 -17.74 1.12 3.74
C ASN A 50 -18.63 -0.03 3.26
N PHE A 51 -18.05 -1.12 2.72
CA PHE A 51 -18.81 -2.29 2.26
C PHE A 51 -19.86 -2.74 3.29
N ARG A 52 -19.47 -2.75 4.57
CA ARG A 52 -20.33 -3.09 5.71
C ARG A 52 -21.61 -2.27 5.79
N PHE A 53 -21.50 -0.97 5.55
CA PHE A 53 -22.61 -0.02 5.67
C PHE A 53 -23.48 0.03 4.41
N TYR A 54 -22.91 -0.27 3.25
CA TYR A 54 -23.61 -0.26 1.97
C TYR A 54 -24.39 -1.57 1.71
N TYR A 55 -23.73 -2.73 1.80
CA TYR A 55 -24.36 -4.04 1.56
C TYR A 55 -24.87 -4.73 2.84
N GLY A 56 -24.54 -4.20 4.02
CA GLY A 56 -24.98 -4.72 5.30
C GLY A 56 -24.19 -5.95 5.80
N ASN A 57 -24.34 -6.26 7.09
CA ASN A 57 -23.69 -7.43 7.73
C ASN A 57 -24.17 -8.79 7.18
N ASN A 58 -25.37 -8.85 6.58
CA ASN A 58 -25.95 -10.09 6.06
C ASN A 58 -25.50 -10.42 4.62
N SER A 59 -24.63 -9.60 4.03
CA SER A 59 -24.09 -9.75 2.66
C SER A 59 -23.33 -11.06 2.39
N GLY A 60 -23.00 -11.84 3.42
CA GLY A 60 -22.17 -13.03 3.31
C GLY A 60 -20.67 -12.74 3.25
N GLU A 61 -20.28 -11.48 3.08
CA GLU A 61 -18.90 -11.02 2.86
C GLU A 61 -17.91 -11.49 3.94
N PRO A 62 -16.84 -12.22 3.55
CA PRO A 62 -15.70 -12.56 4.41
C PRO A 62 -15.02 -11.38 5.11
N ALA A 63 -14.81 -10.24 4.46
CA ALA A 63 -14.09 -9.10 5.06
C ALA A 63 -14.75 -8.50 6.32
N LEU A 64 -15.99 -8.90 6.63
CA LEU A 64 -16.79 -8.46 7.78
C LEU A 64 -16.67 -9.38 9.02
N ARG A 65 -15.91 -10.47 8.97
CA ARG A 65 -15.80 -11.47 10.05
C ARG A 65 -14.35 -11.98 10.23
N PRO A 66 -14.01 -12.61 11.37
CA PRO A 66 -12.73 -13.30 11.52
C PRO A 66 -12.53 -14.34 10.39
N PRO A 67 -11.29 -14.51 9.88
CA PRO A 67 -10.03 -14.03 10.44
C PRO A 67 -9.58 -12.63 9.95
N TYR A 68 -10.39 -11.91 9.17
CA TYR A 68 -9.98 -10.59 8.65
C TYR A 68 -9.61 -9.61 9.77
N GLY A 69 -8.57 -8.81 9.54
CA GLY A 69 -8.02 -7.87 10.52
C GLY A 69 -7.28 -8.47 11.71
N GLU A 70 -6.99 -9.78 11.74
CA GLU A 70 -6.34 -10.46 12.88
C GLU A 70 -4.91 -10.00 13.21
N THR A 71 -4.13 -9.48 12.25
CA THR A 71 -2.72 -9.13 12.44
C THR A 71 -2.55 -7.81 13.17
N PHE A 72 -3.22 -6.74 12.71
CA PHE A 72 -3.12 -5.42 13.33
C PHE A 72 -4.34 -5.03 14.17
N PHE A 73 -5.55 -5.11 13.61
CA PHE A 73 -6.76 -4.62 14.26
C PHE A 73 -7.33 -5.58 15.32
N ARG A 74 -6.90 -6.85 15.31
CA ARG A 74 -7.38 -7.97 16.14
C ARG A 74 -8.90 -8.22 16.04
N ARG A 75 -9.51 -7.75 14.94
CA ARG A 75 -10.93 -7.94 14.58
C ARG A 75 -11.17 -7.50 13.13
N ALA A 76 -12.23 -8.03 12.52
CA ALA A 76 -12.67 -7.57 11.22
C ALA A 76 -13.13 -6.11 11.24
N THR A 77 -12.67 -5.33 10.27
CA THR A 77 -13.04 -3.92 10.09
C THR A 77 -13.77 -3.63 8.77
N GLY A 78 -13.90 -4.63 7.89
CA GLY A 78 -14.30 -4.43 6.49
C GLY A 78 -13.17 -4.00 5.55
N ARG A 79 -11.91 -4.11 6.00
CA ARG A 79 -10.72 -4.11 5.13
C ARG A 79 -10.51 -5.50 4.57
N PHE A 80 -10.19 -5.59 3.28
CA PHE A 80 -9.96 -6.86 2.58
C PHE A 80 -8.51 -7.36 2.79
N SER A 81 -8.15 -7.63 4.05
CA SER A 81 -6.83 -8.14 4.45
C SER A 81 -6.84 -8.68 5.89
N ASN A 82 -5.75 -9.32 6.31
CA ASN A 82 -5.44 -9.60 7.71
C ASN A 82 -5.13 -8.35 8.55
N GLY A 83 -5.00 -7.17 7.94
CA GLY A 83 -4.88 -5.93 8.69
C GLY A 83 -4.88 -4.67 7.86
N ARG A 84 -3.77 -3.91 7.89
CA ARG A 84 -3.65 -2.59 7.25
C ARG A 84 -3.51 -2.67 5.73
N LEU A 85 -4.16 -1.73 5.04
CA LEU A 85 -4.03 -1.49 3.60
C LEU A 85 -2.94 -0.45 3.31
N VAL A 86 -2.56 -0.26 2.04
CA VAL A 86 -1.61 0.81 1.64
C VAL A 86 -2.07 2.20 2.12
N LEU A 87 -3.37 2.49 2.06
CA LEU A 87 -3.95 3.73 2.58
C LEU A 87 -3.68 3.94 4.08
N ASP A 88 -3.75 2.88 4.88
CA ASP A 88 -3.48 2.95 6.33
C ASP A 88 -2.00 3.27 6.60
N PHE A 89 -1.07 2.67 5.84
CA PHE A 89 0.36 2.96 5.94
C PHE A 89 0.72 4.37 5.46
N ILE A 90 0.05 4.89 4.43
CA ILE A 90 0.20 6.27 3.98
C ILE A 90 -0.28 7.25 5.07
N ALA A 91 -1.47 7.02 5.65
CA ALA A 91 -2.01 7.85 6.72
C ALA A 91 -1.09 7.87 7.97
N ASP A 92 -0.66 6.69 8.42
CA ASP A 92 0.27 6.50 9.55
C ASP A 92 1.59 7.25 9.32
N THR A 93 2.18 7.13 8.12
CA THR A 93 3.43 7.83 7.74
C THR A 93 3.25 9.36 7.69
N MET A 94 2.05 9.85 7.38
CA MET A 94 1.72 11.27 7.33
C MET A 94 1.27 11.85 8.69
N GLY A 95 1.27 11.05 9.76
CA GLY A 95 0.82 11.47 11.09
C GLY A 95 -0.70 11.62 11.23
N LEU A 96 -1.47 10.99 10.35
CA LEU A 96 -2.93 11.03 10.34
C LEU A 96 -3.55 9.78 11.00
N PRO A 97 -4.75 9.91 11.61
CA PRO A 97 -5.53 8.74 12.00
C PRO A 97 -5.96 7.96 10.74
N PHE A 98 -6.23 6.65 10.89
CA PHE A 98 -6.76 5.85 9.79
C PHE A 98 -8.01 6.48 9.19
N VAL A 99 -8.01 6.60 7.86
CA VAL A 99 -9.05 7.34 7.12
C VAL A 99 -10.41 6.69 7.37
N ARG A 100 -11.39 7.51 7.78
CA ARG A 100 -12.73 7.02 8.16
C ARG A 100 -13.51 6.58 6.91
N PRO A 101 -14.15 5.39 6.89
CA PRO A 101 -15.12 5.05 5.85
C PRO A 101 -16.32 6.02 5.91
N TYR A 102 -16.59 6.70 4.80
CA TYR A 102 -17.61 7.75 4.65
C TYR A 102 -18.95 7.35 5.27
N LEU A 103 -19.45 6.15 4.95
CA LEU A 103 -20.78 5.69 5.38
C LEU A 103 -20.90 5.44 6.90
N SER A 104 -19.78 5.48 7.64
CA SER A 104 -19.77 5.40 9.11
C SER A 104 -19.96 6.75 9.82
N GLY A 105 -19.70 7.88 9.16
CA GLY A 105 -19.82 9.21 9.76
C GLY A 105 -21.19 9.84 9.53
N ARG A 106 -21.54 10.86 10.31
CA ARG A 106 -22.83 11.58 10.20
C ARG A 106 -22.72 13.10 10.33
N ARG A 107 -21.62 13.61 10.90
CA ARG A 107 -21.41 15.04 11.17
C ARG A 107 -20.05 15.50 10.64
N ALA A 108 -19.89 16.80 10.47
CA ALA A 108 -18.67 17.41 9.95
C ALA A 108 -17.42 17.04 10.78
N GLU A 109 -17.56 16.92 12.10
CA GLU A 109 -16.48 16.61 13.02
C GLU A 109 -15.96 15.17 12.85
N ASP A 110 -16.82 14.25 12.39
CA ASP A 110 -16.44 12.86 12.15
C ASP A 110 -15.43 12.72 10.99
N PHE A 111 -15.38 13.73 10.11
CA PHE A 111 -14.54 13.84 8.91
C PHE A 111 -13.46 14.92 9.02
N ALA A 112 -13.09 15.32 10.25
CA ALA A 112 -12.09 16.36 10.48
C ALA A 112 -10.73 16.09 9.79
N CYS A 113 -10.34 14.81 9.65
CA CYS A 113 -9.13 14.34 8.96
C CYS A 113 -9.41 13.76 7.56
N GLY A 114 -10.59 14.01 6.99
CA GLY A 114 -11.02 13.50 5.68
C GLY A 114 -11.90 12.24 5.75
N ALA A 115 -12.08 11.58 4.61
CA ALA A 115 -13.01 10.47 4.43
C ALA A 115 -12.59 9.55 3.28
N ASN A 116 -12.89 8.26 3.42
CA ASN A 116 -12.69 7.25 2.39
C ASN A 116 -14.05 6.83 1.80
N PHE A 117 -14.17 6.88 0.49
CA PHE A 117 -15.35 6.54 -0.31
C PHE A 117 -15.21 5.18 -1.01
N ALA A 118 -14.04 4.54 -0.96
CA ALA A 118 -13.79 3.24 -1.56
C ALA A 118 -14.73 2.16 -1.01
N VAL A 119 -15.14 1.21 -1.85
CA VAL A 119 -16.02 0.08 -1.48
C VAL A 119 -15.54 -1.20 -2.15
N GLY A 120 -15.47 -2.29 -1.41
CA GLY A 120 -15.13 -3.61 -1.97
C GLY A 120 -15.90 -3.99 -3.23
N GLY A 121 -15.18 -4.39 -4.28
CA GLY A 121 -15.75 -4.79 -5.57
C GLY A 121 -16.34 -3.64 -6.41
N ALA A 122 -16.01 -2.39 -6.11
CA ALA A 122 -16.44 -1.23 -6.88
C ALA A 122 -15.71 -1.12 -8.24
N THR A 123 -16.41 -0.57 -9.24
CA THR A 123 -15.89 -0.36 -10.60
C THR A 123 -15.63 1.12 -10.89
N ALA A 124 -14.75 1.43 -11.83
CA ALA A 124 -14.63 2.79 -12.37
C ALA A 124 -15.92 3.19 -13.10
N LEU A 125 -16.40 2.29 -13.97
CA LEU A 125 -17.57 2.48 -14.83
C LEU A 125 -18.87 2.04 -14.13
N GLY A 126 -19.99 2.66 -14.48
CA GLY A 126 -21.31 2.32 -13.93
C GLY A 126 -21.97 1.12 -14.63
N PRO A 127 -22.99 0.48 -14.01
CA PRO A 127 -23.69 -0.70 -14.54
C PRO A 127 -24.14 -0.61 -16.00
N ASP A 128 -24.61 0.56 -16.44
CA ASP A 128 -25.07 0.79 -17.82
C ASP A 128 -23.98 0.54 -18.89
N PHE A 129 -22.70 0.78 -18.56
CA PHE A 129 -21.58 0.50 -19.47
C PHE A 129 -21.46 -0.99 -19.78
N PHE A 130 -21.64 -1.83 -18.77
CA PHE A 130 -21.57 -3.28 -18.89
C PHE A 130 -22.85 -3.83 -19.53
N ARG A 131 -24.03 -3.33 -19.10
CA ARG A 131 -25.33 -3.79 -19.62
C ARG A 131 -25.45 -3.55 -21.12
N SER A 132 -24.99 -2.39 -21.61
CA SER A 132 -24.90 -2.07 -23.06
C SER A 132 -23.91 -2.95 -23.83
N ARG A 133 -23.05 -3.71 -23.16
CA ARG A 133 -22.11 -4.69 -23.72
C ARG A 133 -22.55 -6.14 -23.48
N GLY A 134 -23.77 -6.36 -22.99
CA GLY A 134 -24.32 -7.69 -22.74
C GLY A 134 -23.73 -8.39 -21.51
N PHE A 135 -23.30 -7.64 -20.50
CA PHE A 135 -22.80 -8.16 -19.22
C PHE A 135 -23.47 -7.42 -18.07
N ASP A 136 -23.98 -8.12 -17.06
CA ASP A 136 -24.62 -7.50 -15.90
C ASP A 136 -23.72 -7.61 -14.66
N ILE A 137 -23.49 -6.48 -13.99
CA ILE A 137 -22.73 -6.38 -12.74
C ILE A 137 -23.61 -6.10 -11.52
N GLY A 138 -24.93 -5.97 -11.73
CA GLY A 138 -25.94 -5.57 -10.75
C GLY A 138 -26.08 -4.05 -10.65
N ASP A 139 -27.32 -3.55 -10.74
CA ASP A 139 -27.64 -2.12 -10.67
C ASP A 139 -27.20 -1.45 -9.35
N GLY A 140 -27.12 -2.21 -8.26
CA GLY A 140 -26.67 -1.74 -6.95
C GLY A 140 -25.14 -1.69 -6.78
N ARG A 141 -24.33 -2.01 -7.80
CA ARG A 141 -22.87 -1.99 -7.63
C ARG A 141 -22.34 -0.57 -7.47
N VAL A 142 -21.60 -0.32 -6.39
CA VAL A 142 -20.88 0.93 -6.21
C VAL A 142 -19.87 1.14 -7.33
N HIS A 143 -19.82 2.35 -7.87
CA HIS A 143 -18.86 2.74 -8.90
C HIS A 143 -18.28 4.13 -8.60
N LEU A 144 -17.16 4.50 -9.24
CA LEU A 144 -16.43 5.75 -8.97
C LEU A 144 -17.32 7.01 -9.10
N GLY A 145 -18.30 7.00 -10.00
CA GLY A 145 -19.31 8.04 -10.11
C GLY A 145 -20.23 8.20 -8.88
N LEU A 146 -20.59 7.10 -8.20
CA LEU A 146 -21.34 7.14 -6.95
C LEU A 146 -20.45 7.62 -5.79
N GLN A 147 -19.18 7.21 -5.77
CA GLN A 147 -18.21 7.70 -4.79
C GLN A 147 -17.98 9.22 -4.92
N MET A 148 -17.94 9.76 -6.14
CA MET A 148 -17.91 11.22 -6.38
C MET A 148 -19.18 11.92 -5.92
N LYS A 149 -20.37 11.32 -6.10
CA LYS A 149 -21.60 11.86 -5.51
C LYS A 149 -21.49 11.97 -3.98
N TRP A 150 -21.02 10.93 -3.31
CA TRP A 150 -20.78 10.95 -1.87
C TRP A 150 -19.76 12.01 -1.43
N PHE A 151 -18.76 12.31 -2.25
CA PHE A 151 -17.84 13.42 -1.99
C PHE A 151 -18.55 14.78 -2.11
N HIS A 152 -19.44 14.99 -3.09
CA HIS A 152 -20.27 16.19 -3.13
C HIS A 152 -21.19 16.32 -1.91
N ASP A 153 -21.87 15.24 -1.52
CA ASP A 153 -22.72 15.19 -0.32
C ASP A 153 -21.90 15.57 0.94
N LEU A 154 -20.65 15.11 1.05
CA LEU A 154 -19.74 15.48 2.12
C LEU A 154 -19.31 16.96 2.05
N LEU A 155 -19.04 17.50 0.87
CA LEU A 155 -18.73 18.92 0.72
C LEU A 155 -19.91 19.80 1.13
N GLU A 156 -21.17 19.41 0.89
CA GLU A 156 -22.34 20.15 1.40
C GLU A 156 -22.39 20.16 2.95
N LEU A 157 -22.00 19.05 3.59
CA LEU A 157 -21.93 18.96 5.05
C LEU A 157 -20.80 19.80 5.67
N LEU A 158 -19.63 19.82 5.02
CA LEU A 158 -18.43 20.53 5.50
C LEU A 158 -18.49 22.04 5.19
N CYS A 159 -19.03 22.42 4.03
CA CYS A 159 -18.89 23.77 3.46
C CYS A 159 -20.13 24.64 3.69
N ARG A 160 -20.51 24.81 4.96
CA ARG A 160 -21.74 25.52 5.37
C ARG A 160 -21.84 26.98 4.90
N SER A 161 -20.71 27.63 4.62
CA SER A 161 -20.63 28.98 4.06
C SER A 161 -20.60 29.01 2.52
N GLY A 162 -20.95 27.89 1.87
CA GLY A 162 -20.78 27.67 0.44
C GLY A 162 -19.40 27.11 0.07
N ARG A 163 -19.27 26.59 -1.16
CA ARG A 163 -18.05 25.92 -1.65
C ARG A 163 -16.78 26.78 -1.57
N SER A 164 -16.90 28.10 -1.70
CA SER A 164 -15.79 29.05 -1.53
C SER A 164 -15.16 28.97 -0.13
N GLY A 165 -15.96 28.76 0.93
CA GLY A 165 -15.49 28.60 2.30
C GLY A 165 -14.67 27.33 2.59
N CYS A 166 -14.54 26.44 1.59
CA CYS A 166 -13.76 25.21 1.66
C CYS A 166 -12.56 25.16 0.71
N SER A 167 -12.30 26.21 -0.08
CA SER A 167 -11.24 26.19 -1.09
C SER A 167 -9.87 25.86 -0.48
N ASP A 168 -9.55 26.43 0.69
CA ASP A 168 -8.31 26.15 1.43
C ASP A 168 -8.28 24.71 1.97
N MET A 169 -9.40 24.21 2.50
CA MET A 169 -9.50 22.82 2.97
C MET A 169 -9.24 21.83 1.82
N ILE A 170 -9.88 22.02 0.68
CA ILE A 170 -9.77 21.12 -0.48
C ILE A 170 -8.35 21.20 -1.06
N SER A 171 -7.81 22.40 -1.26
CA SER A 171 -6.47 22.57 -1.84
C SER A 171 -5.34 22.05 -0.94
N GLN A 172 -5.51 22.08 0.38
CA GLN A 172 -4.55 21.50 1.34
C GLN A 172 -4.75 19.99 1.57
N SER A 173 -5.80 19.37 1.03
CA SER A 173 -6.05 17.93 1.21
C SER A 173 -5.25 17.08 0.21
N LEU A 174 -4.98 15.84 0.59
CA LEU A 174 -4.51 14.79 -0.31
C LEU A 174 -5.69 13.99 -0.85
N PHE A 175 -5.71 13.78 -2.16
CA PHE A 175 -6.69 12.92 -2.83
C PHE A 175 -6.01 11.64 -3.29
N ILE A 176 -6.56 10.48 -2.91
CA ILE A 176 -6.10 9.18 -3.39
C ILE A 176 -7.20 8.60 -4.28
N VAL A 177 -6.95 8.51 -5.58
CA VAL A 177 -7.94 8.11 -6.59
C VAL A 177 -7.58 6.71 -7.12
N GLY A 178 -7.73 5.70 -6.26
CA GLY A 178 -7.54 4.29 -6.62
C GLY A 178 -6.95 3.43 -5.50
N GLU A 179 -6.66 2.15 -5.77
CA GLU A 179 -6.86 1.49 -7.07
C GLU A 179 -8.35 1.42 -7.43
N ILE A 180 -8.65 1.68 -8.70
CA ILE A 180 -10.00 1.58 -9.26
C ILE A 180 -9.90 1.29 -10.76
N GLY A 181 -10.57 0.23 -11.21
CA GLY A 181 -10.54 -0.21 -12.60
C GLY A 181 -10.21 -1.70 -12.75
N GLY A 182 -9.51 -2.31 -11.79
CA GLY A 182 -9.27 -3.76 -11.77
C GLY A 182 -10.58 -4.55 -11.82
N ASN A 183 -11.58 -4.17 -11.03
CA ASN A 183 -12.89 -4.81 -11.02
C ASN A 183 -13.67 -4.71 -12.35
N ASP A 184 -13.45 -3.67 -13.16
CA ASP A 184 -14.06 -3.52 -14.50
C ASP A 184 -13.57 -4.60 -15.49
N TYR A 185 -12.44 -5.24 -15.20
CA TYR A 185 -11.86 -6.35 -15.96
C TYR A 185 -12.10 -7.70 -15.27
N ASN A 186 -11.90 -7.75 -13.96
CA ASN A 186 -11.95 -8.98 -13.18
C ASN A 186 -13.36 -9.61 -13.17
N LEU A 187 -14.42 -8.79 -13.03
CA LEU A 187 -15.81 -9.27 -13.03
C LEU A 187 -16.22 -9.94 -14.37
N PRO A 188 -16.02 -9.30 -15.54
CA PRO A 188 -16.31 -9.96 -16.82
C PRO A 188 -15.36 -11.13 -17.10
N LEU A 189 -14.09 -11.07 -16.68
CA LEU A 189 -13.13 -12.16 -16.90
C LEU A 189 -13.51 -13.44 -16.13
N LEU A 190 -13.86 -13.30 -14.84
CA LEU A 190 -14.40 -14.40 -14.02
C LEU A 190 -15.72 -14.93 -14.57
N SER A 191 -16.47 -14.10 -15.31
CA SER A 191 -17.70 -14.47 -16.02
C SER A 191 -17.46 -15.01 -17.43
N ARG A 192 -16.20 -15.34 -17.77
CA ARG A 192 -15.76 -15.93 -19.07
C ARG A 192 -16.01 -15.04 -20.29
N VAL A 193 -16.05 -13.72 -20.11
CA VAL A 193 -16.02 -12.79 -21.24
C VAL A 193 -14.60 -12.82 -21.87
N PRO A 194 -14.45 -12.91 -23.20
CA PRO A 194 -13.14 -12.96 -23.85
C PRO A 194 -12.25 -11.75 -23.54
N ILE A 195 -10.96 -11.98 -23.33
CA ILE A 195 -9.99 -10.96 -22.90
C ILE A 195 -9.84 -9.84 -23.93
N GLU A 196 -10.01 -10.12 -25.22
CA GLU A 196 -9.98 -9.14 -26.31
C GLU A 196 -11.13 -8.12 -26.17
N LYS A 197 -12.31 -8.61 -25.77
CA LYS A 197 -13.47 -7.77 -25.48
C LYS A 197 -13.23 -6.94 -24.22
N ILE A 198 -12.66 -7.52 -23.17
CA ILE A 198 -12.34 -6.82 -21.92
C ILE A 198 -11.27 -5.74 -22.15
N ARG A 199 -10.25 -6.01 -22.98
CA ARG A 199 -9.20 -5.05 -23.36
C ARG A 199 -9.78 -3.78 -23.98
N SER A 200 -10.88 -3.89 -24.72
CA SER A 200 -11.60 -2.73 -25.29
C SER A 200 -12.23 -1.80 -24.26
N PHE A 201 -12.34 -2.21 -22.99
CA PHE A 201 -12.89 -1.38 -21.91
C PHE A 201 -11.85 -0.40 -21.35
N THR A 202 -10.56 -0.74 -21.46
CA THR A 202 -9.44 0.01 -20.87
C THR A 202 -9.45 1.52 -21.18
N PRO A 203 -9.68 1.97 -22.43
CA PRO A 203 -9.77 3.40 -22.72
C PRO A 203 -10.95 4.10 -22.01
N SER A 204 -12.07 3.39 -21.79
CA SER A 204 -13.23 3.94 -21.06
C SER A 204 -12.97 4.01 -19.56
N VAL A 205 -12.31 3.00 -18.98
CA VAL A 205 -11.89 2.99 -17.56
C VAL A 205 -10.95 4.17 -17.29
N VAL A 206 -9.87 4.30 -18.07
CA VAL A 206 -8.90 5.41 -17.96
C VAL A 206 -9.57 6.77 -18.17
N ALA A 207 -10.46 6.91 -19.17
CA ALA A 207 -11.21 8.15 -19.37
C ALA A 207 -12.12 8.49 -18.18
N LYS A 208 -12.69 7.49 -17.48
CA LYS A 208 -13.52 7.75 -16.29
C LYS A 208 -12.68 8.18 -15.08
N ILE A 209 -11.49 7.61 -14.90
CA ILE A 209 -10.51 8.05 -13.90
C ILE A 209 -10.06 9.50 -14.19
N SER A 210 -9.68 9.79 -15.44
CA SER A 210 -9.29 11.13 -15.92
C SER A 210 -10.39 12.18 -15.71
N SER A 211 -11.64 11.83 -16.02
CA SER A 211 -12.82 12.67 -15.76
C SER A 211 -12.99 12.96 -14.26
N THR A 212 -12.82 11.96 -13.40
CA THR A 212 -12.92 12.13 -11.94
C THR A 212 -11.79 12.99 -11.38
N ILE A 213 -10.55 12.84 -11.86
CA ILE A 213 -9.42 13.71 -11.50
C ILE A 213 -9.69 15.15 -11.94
N THR A 214 -10.19 15.34 -13.16
CA THR A 214 -10.53 16.67 -13.70
C THR A 214 -11.62 17.35 -12.88
N GLU A 215 -12.64 16.61 -12.44
CA GLU A 215 -13.70 17.09 -11.56
C GLU A 215 -13.18 17.50 -10.17
N LEU A 216 -12.32 16.67 -9.55
CA LEU A 216 -11.65 16.99 -8.29
C LEU A 216 -10.80 18.26 -8.39
N ILE A 217 -10.04 18.43 -9.49
CA ILE A 217 -9.26 19.64 -9.76
C ILE A 217 -10.18 20.86 -9.91
N GLY A 218 -11.31 20.71 -10.63
CA GLY A 218 -12.32 21.76 -10.75
C GLY A 218 -12.99 22.16 -9.43
N LEU A 219 -13.04 21.25 -8.45
CA LEU A 219 -13.46 21.51 -7.07
C LEU A 219 -12.35 22.15 -6.20
N GLY A 220 -11.13 22.25 -6.70
CA GLY A 220 -9.98 22.89 -6.04
C GLY A 220 -8.89 21.94 -5.55
N ALA A 221 -8.96 20.63 -5.84
CA ALA A 221 -7.93 19.67 -5.42
C ALA A 221 -6.57 20.00 -6.04
N LYS A 222 -5.51 20.00 -5.20
CA LYS A 222 -4.14 20.32 -5.63
C LYS A 222 -3.15 19.17 -5.52
N ASN A 223 -3.44 18.15 -4.72
CA ASN A 223 -2.53 17.04 -4.47
C ASN A 223 -3.29 15.74 -4.70
N LEU A 224 -2.96 15.03 -5.78
CA LEU A 224 -3.61 13.78 -6.15
C LEU A 224 -2.56 12.68 -6.30
N VAL A 225 -2.84 11.51 -5.73
CA VAL A 225 -2.10 10.26 -5.93
C VAL A 225 -3.04 9.28 -6.62
N VAL A 226 -2.59 8.69 -7.72
CA VAL A 226 -3.38 7.83 -8.60
C VAL A 226 -2.64 6.51 -8.79
N PRO A 227 -3.04 5.46 -8.05
CA PRO A 227 -2.52 4.11 -8.25
C PRO A 227 -2.83 3.54 -9.63
N GLY A 228 -1.87 2.80 -10.20
CA GLY A 228 -2.15 1.81 -11.24
C GLY A 228 -2.66 0.48 -10.65
N ASN A 229 -3.00 -0.46 -11.53
CA ASN A 229 -3.33 -1.84 -11.18
C ASN A 229 -2.10 -2.61 -10.67
N LEU A 230 -2.35 -3.55 -9.75
CA LEU A 230 -1.38 -4.56 -9.29
C LEU A 230 -1.00 -5.57 -10.42
N PRO A 231 0.07 -6.37 -10.26
CA PRO A 231 0.41 -7.46 -11.19
C PRO A 231 -0.59 -8.61 -11.00
N ILE A 232 -1.71 -8.56 -11.73
CA ILE A 232 -2.82 -9.51 -11.50
C ILE A 232 -2.46 -10.94 -11.90
N GLY A 233 -1.44 -11.15 -12.74
CA GLY A 233 -0.94 -12.48 -13.06
C GLY A 233 -0.32 -13.22 -11.85
N CYS A 234 0.05 -12.49 -10.81
CA CYS A 234 0.58 -13.04 -9.57
C CYS A 234 -0.50 -13.35 -8.50
N VAL A 235 -1.78 -13.12 -8.81
CA VAL A 235 -2.89 -13.30 -7.86
C VAL A 235 -3.24 -14.80 -7.73
N PRO A 236 -3.18 -15.40 -6.52
CA PRO A 236 -3.35 -16.85 -6.32
C PRO A 236 -4.63 -17.43 -6.95
N LYS A 237 -5.76 -16.71 -6.86
CA LYS A 237 -7.02 -17.19 -7.44
C LYS A 237 -6.98 -17.21 -8.97
N TYR A 238 -6.27 -16.29 -9.62
CA TYR A 238 -6.13 -16.29 -11.08
C TYR A 238 -5.14 -17.36 -11.53
N LEU A 239 -4.06 -17.60 -10.79
CA LEU A 239 -3.17 -18.75 -10.99
C LEU A 239 -3.91 -20.09 -10.90
N LEU A 240 -4.91 -20.21 -10.02
CA LEU A 240 -5.79 -21.39 -9.97
C LEU A 240 -6.79 -21.46 -11.14
N ILE A 241 -7.48 -20.35 -11.44
CA ILE A 241 -8.60 -20.33 -12.41
C ILE A 241 -8.10 -20.40 -13.87
N PHE A 242 -6.99 -19.74 -14.17
CA PHE A 242 -6.40 -19.62 -15.51
C PHE A 242 -5.10 -20.43 -15.63
N LYS A 243 -4.99 -21.51 -14.83
CA LYS A 243 -3.86 -22.43 -14.91
C LYS A 243 -3.72 -22.97 -16.34
N SER A 244 -2.55 -22.75 -16.94
CA SER A 244 -2.11 -23.42 -18.16
C SER A 244 -1.18 -24.60 -17.85
N ASP A 245 -1.12 -25.54 -18.79
CA ASP A 245 -0.10 -26.59 -18.83
C ASP A 245 1.11 -26.19 -19.71
N ASP A 246 1.01 -25.10 -20.48
CA ASP A 246 2.16 -24.48 -21.14
C ASP A 246 2.97 -23.66 -20.13
N LYS A 247 4.30 -23.82 -20.15
CA LYS A 247 5.22 -23.06 -19.31
C LYS A 247 5.43 -21.63 -19.81
N GLU A 248 5.22 -21.40 -21.11
CA GLU A 248 5.37 -20.06 -21.70
C GLU A 248 4.23 -19.09 -21.34
N ASP A 249 3.13 -19.58 -20.78
CA ASP A 249 2.09 -18.70 -20.20
C ASP A 249 2.53 -18.08 -18.86
N TYR A 250 3.65 -18.53 -18.28
CA TYR A 250 4.18 -18.04 -17.00
C TYR A 250 5.50 -17.27 -17.18
N GLU A 251 5.73 -16.33 -16.28
CA GLU A 251 7.01 -15.63 -16.10
C GLU A 251 8.02 -16.57 -15.42
N PRO A 252 9.20 -16.86 -16.02
CA PRO A 252 10.18 -17.79 -15.45
C PRO A 252 10.71 -17.39 -14.07
N GLU A 253 10.84 -16.09 -13.80
CA GLU A 253 11.44 -15.55 -12.57
C GLU A 253 10.48 -15.51 -11.39
N THR A 254 9.17 -15.37 -11.65
CA THR A 254 8.15 -15.10 -10.62
C THR A 254 7.11 -16.21 -10.49
N GLY A 255 6.85 -16.97 -11.57
CA GLY A 255 5.74 -17.91 -11.66
C GLY A 255 4.37 -17.25 -11.90
N CYS A 256 4.31 -15.95 -12.18
CA CYS A 256 3.07 -15.23 -12.48
C CYS A 256 2.56 -15.49 -13.91
N LEU A 257 1.26 -15.37 -14.16
CA LEU A 257 0.68 -15.47 -15.50
C LEU A 257 1.06 -14.24 -16.37
N ARG A 258 1.86 -14.48 -17.41
CA ARG A 258 2.48 -13.46 -18.27
C ARG A 258 1.44 -12.56 -18.93
N TRP A 259 0.46 -13.14 -19.63
CA TRP A 259 -0.58 -12.39 -20.36
C TRP A 259 -1.46 -11.51 -19.45
N MET A 260 -1.59 -11.88 -18.18
CA MET A 260 -2.34 -11.12 -17.18
C MET A 260 -1.55 -9.92 -16.66
N ASN A 261 -0.25 -10.09 -16.45
CA ASN A 261 0.65 -9.00 -16.09
C ASN A 261 0.78 -8.00 -17.25
N GLU A 262 0.96 -8.46 -18.49
CA GLU A 262 0.90 -7.63 -19.71
C GLU A 262 -0.40 -6.83 -19.84
N PHE A 263 -1.52 -7.35 -19.32
CA PHE A 263 -2.80 -6.65 -19.29
C PHE A 263 -2.83 -5.52 -18.24
N SER A 264 -2.31 -5.76 -17.03
CA SER A 264 -2.12 -4.71 -16.02
C SER A 264 -1.17 -3.62 -16.51
N GLU A 265 -0.05 -3.99 -17.14
CA GLU A 265 0.90 -3.03 -17.74
C GLU A 265 0.24 -2.20 -18.84
N TYR A 266 -0.65 -2.80 -19.66
CA TYR A 266 -1.40 -2.06 -20.67
C TYR A 266 -2.37 -1.03 -20.06
N HIS A 267 -3.08 -1.34 -18.99
CA HIS A 267 -3.87 -0.35 -18.24
C HIS A 267 -2.94 0.75 -17.72
N ASN A 268 -1.88 0.37 -17.01
CA ASN A 268 -0.98 1.28 -16.30
C ASN A 268 -0.28 2.26 -17.24
N LYS A 269 0.13 1.79 -18.42
CA LYS A 269 0.67 2.63 -19.49
C LYS A 269 -0.33 3.69 -19.95
N LEU A 270 -1.56 3.28 -20.28
CA LEU A 270 -2.60 4.22 -20.74
C LEU A 270 -2.98 5.23 -19.64
N LEU A 271 -3.05 4.78 -18.39
CA LEU A 271 -3.27 5.67 -17.25
C LEU A 271 -2.12 6.68 -17.11
N LEU A 272 -0.86 6.23 -17.14
CA LEU A 272 0.30 7.12 -17.01
C LEU A 272 0.37 8.17 -18.13
N GLU A 273 0.15 7.75 -19.39
CA GLU A 273 0.06 8.65 -20.55
C GLU A 273 -1.05 9.71 -20.38
N GLU A 274 -2.19 9.35 -19.78
CA GLU A 274 -3.29 10.27 -19.50
C GLU A 274 -2.98 11.23 -18.33
N LEU A 275 -2.36 10.73 -17.25
CA LEU A 275 -1.90 11.56 -16.14
C LEU A 275 -0.85 12.59 -16.59
N GLU A 276 0.02 12.25 -17.54
CA GLU A 276 0.92 13.23 -18.16
C GLU A 276 0.20 14.35 -18.91
N LYS A 277 -0.89 14.06 -19.62
CA LYS A 277 -1.72 15.09 -20.27
C LYS A 277 -2.37 15.98 -19.22
N LEU A 278 -2.94 15.39 -18.17
CA LEU A 278 -3.57 16.13 -17.07
C LEU A 278 -2.58 17.05 -16.35
N ARG A 279 -1.33 16.63 -16.12
CA ARG A 279 -0.25 17.50 -15.59
C ARG A 279 0.02 18.70 -16.49
N LYS A 280 0.15 18.48 -17.80
CA LYS A 280 0.39 19.54 -18.81
C LYS A 280 -0.76 20.55 -18.86
N LEU A 281 -2.00 20.09 -18.70
CA LEU A 281 -3.20 20.94 -18.64
C LEU A 281 -3.37 21.68 -17.30
N ASN A 282 -2.82 21.14 -16.21
CA ASN A 282 -3.00 21.66 -14.84
C ASN A 282 -1.65 21.89 -14.14
N PRO A 283 -0.80 22.82 -14.62
CA PRO A 283 0.56 23.02 -14.10
C PRO A 283 0.63 23.46 -12.62
N GLY A 284 -0.48 23.97 -12.08
CA GLY A 284 -0.64 24.30 -10.66
C GLY A 284 -1.32 23.20 -9.84
N VAL A 285 -1.17 21.93 -10.22
CA VAL A 285 -1.70 20.73 -9.53
C VAL A 285 -0.64 19.63 -9.53
N THR A 286 -0.35 19.08 -8.36
CA THR A 286 0.48 17.89 -8.18
C THR A 286 -0.35 16.63 -8.45
N ILE A 287 -0.05 15.92 -9.53
CA ILE A 287 -0.65 14.63 -9.88
C ILE A 287 0.46 13.57 -9.87
N ILE A 288 0.42 12.65 -8.91
CA ILE A 288 1.41 11.58 -8.71
C ILE A 288 0.80 10.28 -9.23
N TYR A 289 1.51 9.62 -10.14
CA TYR A 289 1.25 8.21 -10.45
C TYR A 289 1.91 7.36 -9.35
N ALA A 290 1.16 6.43 -8.77
CA ALA A 290 1.68 5.47 -7.82
C ALA A 290 1.77 4.09 -8.49
N ASP A 291 3.01 3.63 -8.70
CA ASP A 291 3.30 2.40 -9.41
C ASP A 291 3.12 1.18 -8.49
N TYR A 292 1.86 0.85 -8.23
CA TYR A 292 1.48 -0.34 -7.48
C TYR A 292 1.98 -1.62 -8.15
N TYR A 293 2.09 -1.63 -9.49
CA TYR A 293 2.64 -2.76 -10.24
C TYR A 293 4.10 -3.00 -9.88
N GLY A 294 4.98 -2.03 -10.15
CA GLY A 294 6.41 -2.16 -9.85
C GLY A 294 6.68 -2.39 -8.36
N ALA A 295 5.97 -1.69 -7.47
CA ALA A 295 6.14 -1.84 -6.02
C ALA A 295 5.71 -3.22 -5.51
N ALA A 296 4.76 -3.88 -6.16
CA ALA A 296 4.36 -5.25 -5.84
C ALA A 296 5.27 -6.30 -6.52
N MET A 297 5.78 -6.03 -7.72
CA MET A 297 6.69 -6.96 -8.43
C MET A 297 7.98 -7.25 -7.66
N GLU A 298 8.50 -6.31 -6.87
CA GLU A 298 9.63 -6.58 -5.95
C GLU A 298 9.35 -7.72 -4.96
N ILE A 299 8.09 -7.90 -4.52
CA ILE A 299 7.72 -8.97 -3.59
C ILE A 299 7.80 -10.34 -4.27
N PHE A 300 7.52 -10.43 -5.57
CA PHE A 300 7.61 -11.67 -6.33
C PHE A 300 9.06 -11.96 -6.80
N HIS A 301 9.84 -10.93 -7.11
CA HIS A 301 11.25 -11.07 -7.50
C HIS A 301 12.24 -11.23 -6.32
N SER A 302 11.91 -10.75 -5.13
CA SER A 302 12.80 -10.79 -3.94
C SER A 302 12.00 -10.85 -2.63
N PRO A 303 11.15 -11.89 -2.44
CA PRO A 303 10.25 -12.01 -1.28
C PRO A 303 10.99 -11.96 0.06
N GLU A 304 12.23 -12.47 0.10
CA GLU A 304 13.07 -12.51 1.30
C GLU A 304 13.38 -11.12 1.86
N ARG A 305 13.44 -10.08 1.01
CA ARG A 305 13.63 -8.67 1.44
C ARG A 305 12.45 -8.14 2.25
N PHE A 306 11.26 -8.71 2.04
CA PHE A 306 10.03 -8.37 2.73
C PHE A 306 9.74 -9.33 3.90
N GLY A 307 10.57 -10.37 4.09
CA GLY A 307 10.37 -11.42 5.07
C GLY A 307 9.31 -12.46 4.66
N ILE A 308 8.79 -12.36 3.44
CA ILE A 308 7.81 -13.25 2.84
C ILE A 308 8.54 -14.52 2.36
N GLU A 309 7.90 -15.66 2.55
CA GLU A 309 8.38 -16.99 2.11
C GLU A 309 7.52 -17.52 0.97
N GLU A 310 6.21 -17.22 1.00
CA GLU A 310 5.21 -17.74 0.08
C GLU A 310 4.51 -16.59 -0.68
N PRO A 311 5.15 -15.97 -1.70
CA PRO A 311 4.61 -14.78 -2.35
C PRO A 311 3.36 -15.07 -3.19
N LEU A 312 3.28 -16.24 -3.85
CA LEU A 312 2.16 -16.65 -4.71
C LEU A 312 1.07 -17.46 -3.98
N VAL A 313 1.11 -17.57 -2.65
CA VAL A 313 0.16 -18.39 -1.88
C VAL A 313 -0.72 -17.49 -1.00
N ALA A 314 -2.01 -17.83 -0.91
CA ALA A 314 -2.92 -17.22 0.05
C ALA A 314 -2.72 -17.84 1.45
N CYS A 315 -2.56 -17.00 2.47
CA CYS A 315 -2.54 -17.47 3.86
C CYS A 315 -3.91 -18.04 4.29
N CYS A 316 -5.00 -17.40 3.88
CA CYS A 316 -6.36 -17.75 4.28
C CYS A 316 -7.18 -18.20 3.06
N GLY A 317 -7.75 -19.41 3.11
CA GLY A 317 -8.42 -19.95 1.92
C GLY A 317 -8.81 -21.41 2.07
N GLY A 318 -8.48 -22.24 1.09
CA GLY A 318 -8.87 -23.65 1.03
C GLY A 318 -7.69 -24.58 0.77
N GLU A 319 -7.90 -25.88 0.96
CA GLU A 319 -6.91 -26.90 0.63
C GLU A 319 -6.77 -27.09 -0.89
N GLY A 320 -5.95 -26.26 -1.53
CA GLY A 320 -5.66 -26.34 -2.96
C GLY A 320 -4.37 -25.63 -3.36
N PRO A 321 -3.98 -25.71 -4.65
CA PRO A 321 -2.85 -24.98 -5.19
C PRO A 321 -2.94 -23.49 -4.83
N TYR A 322 -1.81 -22.86 -4.52
CA TYR A 322 -1.74 -21.45 -4.13
C TYR A 322 -2.59 -21.07 -2.90
N GLY A 323 -2.96 -22.04 -2.05
CA GLY A 323 -3.73 -21.79 -0.81
C GLY A 323 -5.21 -21.49 -1.03
N VAL A 324 -5.70 -21.72 -2.26
CA VAL A 324 -7.06 -21.34 -2.69
C VAL A 324 -7.85 -22.55 -3.20
N SER A 325 -9.18 -22.46 -3.06
CA SER A 325 -10.15 -23.39 -3.63
C SER A 325 -11.18 -22.63 -4.46
N LEU A 326 -11.85 -23.28 -5.42
CA LEU A 326 -12.98 -22.68 -6.15
C LEU A 326 -14.26 -22.62 -5.31
N SER A 327 -14.43 -23.52 -4.33
CA SER A 327 -15.63 -23.63 -3.49
C SER A 327 -15.47 -23.03 -2.08
N THR A 328 -14.23 -22.95 -1.57
CA THR A 328 -13.93 -22.39 -0.24
C THR A 328 -13.34 -20.99 -0.36
N ALA A 329 -13.80 -20.08 0.49
CA ALA A 329 -13.27 -18.72 0.64
C ALA A 329 -12.80 -18.50 2.08
N CYS A 330 -11.81 -17.62 2.28
CA CYS A 330 -11.41 -17.19 3.62
C CYS A 330 -12.64 -16.79 4.46
N GLY A 331 -12.70 -17.12 5.75
CA GLY A 331 -13.81 -16.75 6.63
C GLY A 331 -15.16 -17.43 6.37
N TYR A 332 -15.29 -18.32 5.36
CA TYR A 332 -16.56 -19.00 5.03
C TYR A 332 -16.39 -20.50 4.76
N GLY A 333 -17.17 -21.32 5.46
CA GLY A 333 -17.09 -22.78 5.38
C GLY A 333 -15.84 -23.34 6.06
N ASP A 334 -15.34 -24.47 5.56
CA ASP A 334 -14.14 -25.15 6.08
C ASP A 334 -12.86 -24.51 5.51
N TYR A 335 -12.65 -23.22 5.82
CA TYR A 335 -11.46 -22.48 5.42
C TYR A 335 -10.27 -22.77 6.35
N LYS A 336 -9.06 -22.58 5.83
CA LYS A 336 -7.82 -22.59 6.61
C LYS A 336 -7.21 -21.20 6.70
N VAL A 337 -6.37 -21.01 7.71
CA VAL A 337 -5.47 -19.87 7.89
C VAL A 337 -4.08 -20.43 8.14
N CYS A 338 -3.06 -19.79 7.59
CA CYS A 338 -1.66 -20.13 7.82
C CYS A 338 -1.21 -19.74 9.25
N ASP A 339 -0.16 -20.38 9.76
CA ASP A 339 0.34 -20.12 11.12
C ASP A 339 0.96 -18.72 11.30
N ASN A 340 1.45 -18.10 10.22
CA ASN A 340 2.06 -16.78 10.25
C ASN A 340 1.74 -15.94 8.99
N PRO A 341 0.73 -15.06 9.04
CA PRO A 341 0.34 -14.22 7.90
C PRO A 341 1.44 -13.28 7.38
N ASP A 342 2.47 -12.95 8.16
CA ASP A 342 3.59 -12.11 7.70
C ASP A 342 4.49 -12.82 6.68
N LYS A 343 4.32 -14.15 6.48
CA LYS A 343 5.10 -14.97 5.55
C LYS A 343 4.50 -15.12 4.16
N TYR A 344 3.29 -14.60 3.93
CA TYR A 344 2.53 -14.82 2.70
C TYR A 344 2.33 -13.53 1.92
N GLY A 345 2.40 -13.60 0.59
CA GLY A 345 2.14 -12.44 -0.27
C GLY A 345 0.64 -12.08 -0.35
N SER A 346 -0.24 -13.08 -0.30
CA SER A 346 -1.69 -12.87 -0.36
C SER A 346 -2.40 -13.27 0.94
N TRP A 347 -3.45 -12.52 1.26
CA TRP A 347 -4.35 -12.87 2.35
C TRP A 347 -5.37 -13.93 1.94
N ASP A 348 -6.28 -13.61 1.02
CA ASP A 348 -7.46 -14.45 0.69
C ASP A 348 -7.46 -15.02 -0.73
N GLY A 349 -6.35 -14.84 -1.45
CA GLY A 349 -6.18 -15.27 -2.83
C GLY A 349 -6.58 -14.24 -3.88
N PHE A 350 -7.23 -13.14 -3.49
CA PHE A 350 -7.43 -11.96 -4.33
C PHE A 350 -6.64 -10.76 -3.81
N HIS A 351 -6.61 -10.56 -2.50
CA HIS A 351 -6.02 -9.39 -1.87
C HIS A 351 -4.64 -9.69 -1.26
N PRO A 352 -3.71 -8.71 -1.26
CA PRO A 352 -2.45 -8.80 -0.52
C PRO A 352 -2.63 -9.00 1.00
N SER A 353 -1.62 -9.61 1.62
CA SER A 353 -1.49 -9.61 3.08
C SER A 353 -1.10 -8.22 3.60
N GLU A 354 -1.23 -7.96 4.91
CA GLU A 354 -0.69 -6.74 5.52
C GLU A 354 0.82 -6.59 5.28
N ALA A 355 1.58 -7.69 5.27
CA ALA A 355 3.01 -7.67 4.99
C ALA A 355 3.31 -7.23 3.55
N ALA A 356 2.55 -7.73 2.57
CA ALA A 356 2.67 -7.31 1.18
C ALA A 356 2.19 -5.86 0.97
N TYR A 357 1.06 -5.45 1.54
CA TYR A 357 0.61 -4.05 1.51
C TYR A 357 1.62 -3.09 2.15
N LYS A 358 2.30 -3.52 3.23
CA LYS A 358 3.41 -2.77 3.83
C LYS A 358 4.59 -2.64 2.87
N GLY A 359 4.98 -3.73 2.19
CA GLY A 359 6.02 -3.72 1.16
C GLY A 359 5.73 -2.70 0.06
N ILE A 360 4.54 -2.78 -0.53
CA ILE A 360 4.04 -1.85 -1.55
C ILE A 360 4.06 -0.41 -1.02
N ALA A 361 3.46 -0.15 0.14
CA ALA A 361 3.40 1.19 0.73
C ALA A 361 4.80 1.79 0.97
N MET A 362 5.76 1.00 1.46
CA MET A 362 7.14 1.47 1.66
C MET A 362 7.85 1.72 0.33
N GLY A 363 7.60 0.93 -0.71
CA GLY A 363 8.07 1.19 -2.08
C GLY A 363 7.57 2.53 -2.62
N LEU A 364 6.30 2.85 -2.40
CA LEU A 364 5.71 4.14 -2.82
C LEU A 364 6.26 5.33 -2.02
N LEU A 365 6.34 5.20 -0.69
CA LEU A 365 6.67 6.28 0.25
C LEU A 365 8.18 6.56 0.35
N ARG A 366 9.04 5.58 0.06
CA ARG A 366 10.51 5.66 0.26
C ARG A 366 11.34 5.22 -0.95
N GLY A 367 10.72 4.56 -1.92
CA GLY A 367 11.37 4.08 -3.13
C GLY A 367 11.08 4.96 -4.35
N THR A 368 11.28 4.38 -5.54
CA THR A 368 11.13 5.05 -6.84
C THR A 368 9.76 4.85 -7.49
N TYR A 369 8.83 4.16 -6.83
CA TYR A 369 7.53 3.78 -7.39
C TYR A 369 6.47 4.89 -7.34
N THR A 370 6.90 6.16 -7.30
CA THR A 370 6.00 7.32 -7.45
C THR A 370 6.58 8.32 -8.44
N GLN A 371 5.76 8.78 -9.39
CA GLN A 371 6.16 9.72 -10.44
C GLN A 371 5.19 10.92 -10.51
N PRO A 372 5.62 12.16 -10.21
CA PRO A 372 6.85 12.49 -9.49
C PRO A 372 6.88 11.86 -8.08
N SER A 373 8.06 11.83 -7.44
CA SER A 373 8.22 11.20 -6.13
C SER A 373 7.33 11.86 -5.08
N ILE A 374 6.59 11.05 -4.32
CA ILE A 374 5.73 11.55 -3.24
C ILE A 374 6.52 12.32 -2.18
N ALA A 375 7.75 11.89 -1.88
CA ALA A 375 8.62 12.52 -0.89
C ALA A 375 9.10 13.93 -1.32
N SER A 376 9.36 14.17 -2.61
CA SER A 376 9.77 15.50 -3.09
C SER A 376 8.61 16.47 -3.26
N THR A 377 7.40 15.95 -3.49
CA THR A 377 6.17 16.76 -3.58
C THR A 377 5.60 17.17 -2.22
N THR A 378 5.97 16.50 -1.14
CA THR A 378 5.55 16.79 0.25
C THR A 378 6.63 17.54 1.01
N SER A 379 7.10 18.68 0.48
CA SER A 379 8.22 19.46 1.07
C SER A 379 7.98 19.98 2.49
N SER A 380 6.72 19.93 2.98
CA SER A 380 6.30 20.22 4.34
C SER A 380 6.16 18.99 5.26
N CYS A 381 6.73 17.84 4.88
CA CYS A 381 6.62 16.55 5.60
C CYS A 381 7.99 16.07 6.11
N PRO A 382 8.44 16.49 7.32
CA PRO A 382 9.71 16.02 7.90
C PRO A 382 9.85 14.50 7.93
N GLN A 383 8.74 13.80 8.21
CA GLN A 383 8.63 12.35 8.28
C GLN A 383 9.08 11.69 6.95
N LEU A 384 8.59 12.18 5.80
CA LEU A 384 8.99 11.64 4.49
C LEU A 384 10.43 12.03 4.10
N THR A 385 10.88 13.22 4.52
CA THR A 385 12.24 13.72 4.24
C THR A 385 13.31 12.93 5.00
N GLU A 386 13.11 12.65 6.29
CA GLU A 386 13.99 11.79 7.08
C GLU A 386 14.00 10.36 6.52
N LEU A 387 12.83 9.83 6.15
CA LEU A 387 12.69 8.49 5.58
C LEU A 387 13.47 8.32 4.27
N GLY A 388 13.43 9.29 3.35
CA GLY A 388 14.22 9.26 2.11
C GLY A 388 15.73 9.21 2.37
N SER A 389 16.23 10.05 3.28
CA SER A 389 17.67 10.10 3.60
C SER A 389 18.21 8.79 4.21
N SER A 390 17.38 8.06 4.96
CA SER A 390 17.75 6.76 5.54
C SER A 390 17.99 5.67 4.48
N VAL A 391 17.32 5.78 3.31
CA VAL A 391 17.44 4.83 2.20
C VAL A 391 18.71 5.11 1.39
N GLU A 392 19.05 6.37 1.11
CA GLU A 392 20.34 6.71 0.49
C GLU A 392 21.52 6.25 1.36
N TYR A 393 21.41 6.39 2.69
CA TYR A 393 22.44 5.93 3.62
C TYR A 393 22.61 4.40 3.60
N LYS A 394 21.51 3.63 3.62
CA LYS A 394 21.56 2.16 3.48
C LYS A 394 22.07 1.72 2.11
N SER A 395 21.61 2.36 1.03
CA SER A 395 22.07 2.12 -0.35
C SER A 395 23.59 2.29 -0.47
N ARG A 396 24.13 3.42 0.02
CA ARG A 396 25.58 3.66 0.07
C ARG A 396 26.33 2.64 0.93
N GLY A 397 25.74 2.21 2.05
CA GLY A 397 26.30 1.13 2.90
C GLY A 397 26.47 -0.19 2.15
N THR A 398 25.48 -0.58 1.34
CA THR A 398 25.56 -1.78 0.49
C THR A 398 26.61 -1.64 -0.61
N VAL A 399 26.69 -0.48 -1.27
CA VAL A 399 27.69 -0.20 -2.33
C VAL A 399 29.13 -0.23 -1.78
N LEU A 400 29.35 0.28 -0.57
CA LEU A 400 30.65 0.19 0.12
C LEU A 400 31.08 -1.27 0.36
N HIS A 401 30.14 -2.15 0.70
CA HIS A 401 30.42 -3.57 0.87
C HIS A 401 30.86 -4.25 -0.44
N PHE A 402 30.23 -3.95 -1.58
CA PHE A 402 30.65 -4.48 -2.88
C PHE A 402 32.06 -4.00 -3.28
N SER A 403 32.40 -2.74 -3.02
CA SER A 403 33.75 -2.21 -3.33
C SER A 403 34.84 -2.84 -2.45
N ALA A 404 34.54 -3.08 -1.17
CA ALA A 404 35.45 -3.78 -0.26
C ALA A 404 35.66 -5.25 -0.65
N VAL A 405 34.59 -5.97 -1.02
CA VAL A 405 34.69 -7.36 -1.49
C VAL A 405 35.46 -7.45 -2.81
N ALA A 406 35.24 -6.51 -3.75
CA ALA A 406 36.02 -6.44 -4.99
C ALA A 406 37.51 -6.20 -4.74
N HIS A 407 37.88 -5.34 -3.77
CA HIS A 407 39.27 -5.16 -3.38
C HIS A 407 39.88 -6.42 -2.76
N VAL A 408 39.17 -7.12 -1.87
CA VAL A 408 39.66 -8.37 -1.25
C VAL A 408 39.85 -9.47 -2.30
N ILE A 409 38.89 -9.64 -3.22
CA ILE A 409 39.01 -10.61 -4.33
C ILE A 409 40.18 -10.24 -5.25
N GLY A 410 40.36 -8.96 -5.57
CA GLY A 410 41.49 -8.47 -6.36
C GLY A 410 42.84 -8.75 -5.71
N TRP A 411 42.97 -8.53 -4.40
CA TRP A 411 44.18 -8.84 -3.63
C TRP A 411 44.46 -10.35 -3.55
N VAL A 412 43.44 -11.19 -3.37
CA VAL A 412 43.59 -12.66 -3.36
C VAL A 412 44.03 -13.18 -4.72
N LEU A 413 43.41 -12.71 -5.82
CA LEU A 413 43.82 -13.07 -7.18
C LEU A 413 45.25 -12.60 -7.49
N PHE A 414 45.63 -11.38 -7.08
CA PHE A 414 46.99 -10.88 -7.23
C PHE A 414 48.00 -11.75 -6.46
N TYR A 415 47.70 -12.13 -5.21
CA TYR A 415 48.56 -13.02 -4.42
C TYR A 415 48.72 -14.39 -5.08
N LEU A 416 47.63 -15.01 -5.54
CA LEU A 416 47.66 -16.32 -6.21
C LEU A 416 48.48 -16.28 -7.51
N LEU A 417 48.33 -15.23 -8.32
CA LEU A 417 49.12 -15.04 -9.54
C LEU A 417 50.60 -14.80 -9.23
N PHE A 418 50.92 -13.98 -8.23
CA PHE A 418 52.31 -13.63 -7.88
C PHE A 418 53.09 -14.84 -7.33
N PHE A 419 52.43 -15.71 -6.54
CA PHE A 419 53.03 -16.95 -6.05
C PHE A 419 53.10 -18.04 -7.12
N SER A 420 52.11 -18.14 -8.03
CA SER A 420 52.17 -19.07 -9.17
C SER A 420 53.35 -18.75 -10.09
N TYR A 421 53.62 -17.46 -10.35
CA TYR A 421 54.75 -17.03 -11.17
C TYR A 421 56.10 -17.34 -10.52
N ARG A 422 56.23 -17.14 -9.20
CA ARG A 422 57.44 -17.51 -8.44
C ARG A 422 57.71 -19.01 -8.41
N PHE A 423 56.67 -19.85 -8.45
CA PHE A 423 56.84 -21.30 -8.53
C PHE A 423 57.33 -21.75 -9.92
N TYR A 424 56.81 -21.16 -10.99
CA TYR A 424 57.23 -21.50 -12.36
C TYR A 424 58.66 -21.03 -12.71
N SER A 425 59.11 -19.87 -12.22
CA SER A 425 60.50 -19.42 -12.43
C SER A 425 61.57 -20.21 -11.67
N SER A 426 61.20 -21.13 -10.78
CA SER A 426 62.15 -21.97 -10.03
C SER A 426 62.28 -23.40 -10.55
N LEU A 427 61.63 -23.74 -11.68
CA LEU A 427 61.61 -25.08 -12.27
C LEU A 427 62.38 -25.21 -13.61
N PHE A 428 63.04 -24.14 -14.07
CA PHE A 428 63.91 -24.16 -15.26
C PHE A 428 65.34 -23.71 -14.92
N THR A 429 66.08 -24.56 -14.21
CA THR A 429 67.56 -24.57 -14.22
C THR A 429 68.09 -25.90 -13.69
N VAL A 430 68.50 -26.80 -14.59
CA VAL A 430 69.54 -27.86 -14.48
C VAL A 430 69.32 -28.91 -15.59
N SER A 431 70.41 -29.25 -16.31
CA SER A 431 70.51 -30.24 -17.39
C SER A 431 69.72 -29.93 -18.69
N LEU A 432 70.33 -29.81 -19.87
CA LEU A 432 71.67 -30.21 -20.36
C LEU A 432 72.40 -29.03 -21.05
#